data_AF-A0A535CMP1-F1
#
_entry.id   AF-A0A535CMP1-F1
#
_cell.length_a   1.000
_cell.length_b   1.000
_cell.length_c   1.000
_cell.angle_alpha   90.00
_cell.angle_beta   90.00
_cell.angle_gamma   90.00
#
_symmetry.space_group_name_H-M   'P 1'
#
loop_
_entity.id
_entity.type
_entity.pdbx_description
1 polymer ?
#
loop_
_entity_poly.entity_id
_entity_poly.type
_entity_poly.pdbx_seq_one_letter_code
_entity_poly.pdbx_strand_id
1 'polypeptide(L)'
;MRALLGVSDKTGIAEFARGLAASGFELIATDVEMLGGRIKTLHPAIHAGILAHRTDPDHVRQLAEHGFGPIDMVVVSLYPFSETLASGADHDTVVENIDIGGPTMIRAAAKNSEHVTVLVSPHQYDAVLTELRTNRAISAETRRRLAAEAFAHVAAYDAAVADYLRTQVRTDSMPAEYSTGGIRLHELRYGENPHQHGALYANAGPPGGLAHARLLQG
;
A
#
# COMPACT_ATOMS: atom_id res chain seq x y z
N MET A 1 13.77 -5.46 16.04
CA MET A 1 12.53 -5.30 15.25
C MET A 1 12.82 -5.73 13.82
N ARG A 2 11.83 -6.16 13.06
CA ARG A 2 11.97 -6.69 11.70
C ARG A 2 11.12 -5.90 10.73
N ALA A 3 11.70 -5.44 9.62
CA ALA A 3 11.01 -4.70 8.56
C ALA A 3 11.05 -5.50 7.26
N LEU A 4 9.89 -5.75 6.68
CA LEU A 4 9.74 -6.35 5.36
C LEU A 4 9.65 -5.25 4.29
N LEU A 5 10.57 -5.27 3.32
CA LEU A 5 10.62 -4.28 2.24
C LEU A 5 10.31 -4.96 0.89
N GLY A 6 9.23 -4.58 0.25
CA GLY A 6 8.77 -5.11 -1.03
C GLY A 6 8.16 -4.01 -1.90
N VAL A 7 9.01 -3.15 -2.48
CA VAL A 7 8.57 -1.97 -3.24
C VAL A 7 8.86 -2.11 -4.73
N SER A 8 7.92 -1.72 -5.58
CA SER A 8 8.10 -1.51 -7.02
C SER A 8 8.80 -0.18 -7.29
N ASP A 9 8.23 0.91 -6.77
CA ASP A 9 8.82 2.26 -6.74
C ASP A 9 10.04 2.30 -5.79
N LYS A 10 11.21 2.63 -6.34
CA LYS A 10 12.47 2.72 -5.59
C LYS A 10 12.77 4.11 -5.04
N THR A 11 11.85 5.07 -5.21
CA THR A 11 12.02 6.43 -4.70
C THR A 11 12.23 6.44 -3.19
N GLY A 12 13.35 6.99 -2.73
CA GLY A 12 13.68 7.14 -1.30
C GLY A 12 13.97 5.84 -0.52
N ILE A 13 13.73 4.64 -1.08
CA ILE A 13 13.78 3.39 -0.32
C ILE A 13 15.17 3.10 0.28
N ALA A 14 16.24 3.46 -0.44
CA ALA A 14 17.61 3.20 0.02
C ALA A 14 17.95 4.03 1.26
N GLU A 15 17.52 5.29 1.29
CA GLU A 15 17.70 6.16 2.47
C GLU A 15 16.82 5.68 3.62
N PHE A 16 15.57 5.33 3.31
CA PHE A 16 14.64 4.81 4.30
C PHE A 16 15.15 3.52 4.97
N ALA A 17 15.62 2.55 4.18
CA ALA A 17 16.21 1.31 4.66
C ALA A 17 17.43 1.54 5.56
N ARG A 18 18.33 2.47 5.19
CA ARG A 18 19.46 2.87 6.06
C ARG A 18 18.98 3.48 7.37
N GLY A 19 17.96 4.33 7.32
CA GLY A 19 17.34 4.92 8.51
C GLY A 19 16.75 3.88 9.46
N LEU A 20 16.06 2.86 8.91
CA LEU A 20 15.53 1.73 9.67
C LEU A 20 16.66 0.89 10.30
N ALA A 21 17.68 0.55 9.53
CA ALA A 21 18.83 -0.22 10.03
C ALA A 21 19.55 0.53 11.17
N ALA A 22 19.78 1.83 11.02
CA ALA A 22 20.34 2.69 12.06
C ALA A 22 19.45 2.78 13.32
N SER A 23 18.15 2.45 13.19
CA SER A 23 17.18 2.40 14.29
C SER A 23 17.02 0.98 14.88
N GLY A 24 17.84 0.00 14.47
CA GLY A 24 17.83 -1.36 15.02
C GLY A 24 16.82 -2.30 14.37
N PHE A 25 16.34 -1.99 13.15
CA PHE A 25 15.56 -2.93 12.35
C PHE A 25 16.48 -3.89 11.59
N GLU A 26 16.15 -5.17 11.67
CA GLU A 26 16.60 -6.19 10.73
C GLU A 26 15.72 -6.07 9.47
N LEU A 27 16.36 -5.92 8.30
CA LEU A 27 15.67 -5.78 7.03
C LEU A 27 15.48 -7.16 6.38
N ILE A 28 14.25 -7.46 6.00
CA ILE A 28 13.86 -8.71 5.33
C ILE A 28 13.49 -8.37 3.89
N ALA A 29 14.04 -9.14 2.95
CA ALA A 29 13.56 -9.26 1.59
C ALA A 29 12.98 -10.67 1.38
N THR A 30 12.01 -10.81 0.48
CA THR A 30 11.52 -12.14 0.08
C THR A 30 12.28 -12.59 -1.17
N ASP A 31 13.09 -13.64 -1.03
CA ASP A 31 13.93 -14.18 -2.12
C ASP A 31 13.28 -15.36 -2.87
N VAL A 32 12.07 -15.76 -2.48
CA VAL A 32 11.36 -16.90 -3.10
C VAL A 32 10.51 -16.38 -4.25
N GLU A 33 10.65 -16.96 -5.44
CA GLU A 33 9.89 -16.63 -6.63
C GLU A 33 9.39 -17.90 -7.31
N MET A 34 8.06 -18.00 -7.50
CA MET A 34 7.41 -19.11 -8.18
C MET A 34 6.36 -18.60 -9.18
N LEU A 35 6.06 -19.42 -10.19
CA LEU A 35 5.05 -19.13 -11.24
C LEU A 35 5.30 -17.79 -11.96
N GLY A 36 6.55 -17.54 -12.40
CA GLY A 36 6.91 -16.33 -13.14
C GLY A 36 6.83 -15.04 -12.32
N GLY A 37 6.88 -15.14 -10.99
CA GLY A 37 6.82 -13.97 -10.11
C GLY A 37 5.47 -13.72 -9.44
N ARG A 38 4.45 -14.52 -9.79
CA ARG A 38 3.10 -14.42 -9.20
C ARG A 38 3.04 -14.80 -7.73
N ILE A 39 3.92 -15.71 -7.30
CA ILE A 39 4.03 -16.12 -5.90
C ILE A 39 5.44 -15.76 -5.42
N LYS A 40 5.54 -14.64 -4.69
CA LYS A 40 6.76 -14.26 -3.96
C LYS A 40 6.55 -14.22 -2.45
N THR A 41 5.47 -13.58 -2.04
CA THR A 41 5.25 -13.21 -0.64
C THR A 41 4.07 -13.93 0.03
N LEU A 42 3.32 -14.74 -0.73
CA LEU A 42 2.21 -15.57 -0.25
C LEU A 42 2.72 -16.81 0.49
N HIS A 43 3.58 -16.59 1.49
CA HIS A 43 4.16 -17.64 2.31
C HIS A 43 3.64 -17.54 3.75
N PRO A 44 3.26 -18.67 4.40
CA PRO A 44 2.77 -18.65 5.78
C PRO A 44 3.71 -17.95 6.76
N ALA A 45 5.04 -18.10 6.60
CA ALA A 45 6.01 -17.41 7.47
C ALA A 45 5.88 -15.88 7.45
N ILE A 46 5.63 -15.29 6.27
CA ILE A 46 5.46 -13.83 6.12
C ILE A 46 4.13 -13.41 6.75
N HIS A 47 3.03 -14.06 6.36
CA HIS A 47 1.71 -13.67 6.85
C HIS A 47 1.51 -13.97 8.34
N ALA A 48 2.06 -15.06 8.88
CA ALA A 48 2.06 -15.34 10.31
C ALA A 48 2.88 -14.29 11.07
N GLY A 49 4.08 -13.94 10.56
CA GLY A 49 4.89 -12.88 11.15
C GLY A 49 4.20 -11.52 11.18
N ILE A 50 3.37 -11.21 10.18
CA ILE A 50 2.56 -9.99 10.12
C ILE A 50 1.31 -10.06 10.99
N LEU A 51 0.54 -11.17 10.96
CA LEU A 51 -0.81 -11.25 11.51
C LEU A 51 -0.89 -11.74 12.95
N ALA A 52 0.16 -12.35 13.48
CA ALA A 52 0.14 -12.85 14.84
C ALA A 52 -0.20 -11.73 15.84
N HIS A 53 -1.23 -11.97 16.64
CA HIS A 53 -1.57 -11.12 17.78
C HIS A 53 -0.54 -11.37 18.89
N ARG A 54 0.27 -10.38 19.24
CA ARG A 54 1.48 -10.59 20.04
C ARG A 54 1.22 -10.74 21.53
N THR A 55 0.05 -10.31 21.98
CA THR A 55 -0.44 -10.52 23.35
C THR A 55 -1.22 -11.83 23.52
N ASP A 56 -1.46 -12.57 22.43
CA ASP A 56 -2.11 -13.89 22.47
C ASP A 56 -1.03 -14.99 22.63
N PRO A 57 -1.00 -15.71 23.77
CA PRO A 57 0.00 -16.76 24.01
C PRO A 57 -0.04 -17.89 22.98
N ASP A 58 -1.20 -18.19 22.39
CA ASP A 58 -1.34 -19.26 21.40
C ASP A 58 -0.67 -18.86 20.08
N HIS A 59 -0.86 -17.63 19.62
CA HIS A 59 -0.18 -17.13 18.43
C HIS A 59 1.34 -17.07 18.61
N VAL A 60 1.81 -16.63 19.78
CA VAL A 60 3.25 -16.59 20.09
C VAL A 60 3.85 -17.99 20.07
N ARG A 61 3.15 -18.98 20.64
CA ARG A 61 3.58 -20.38 20.60
C ARG A 61 3.63 -20.92 19.16
N GLN A 62 2.59 -20.69 18.36
CA GLN A 62 2.53 -21.15 16.97
C GLN A 62 3.67 -20.55 16.12
N LEU A 63 4.00 -19.28 16.31
CA LEU A 63 5.16 -18.66 15.65
C LEU A 63 6.46 -19.40 16.01
N ALA A 64 6.68 -19.68 17.30
CA ALA A 64 7.88 -20.36 17.77
C ALA A 64 7.97 -21.81 17.25
N GLU A 65 6.88 -22.57 17.28
CA GLU A 65 6.81 -23.96 16.79
C GLU A 65 7.19 -24.08 15.31
N HIS A 66 6.83 -23.09 14.50
CA HIS A 66 7.14 -23.07 13.07
C HIS A 66 8.43 -22.32 12.73
N GLY A 67 9.14 -21.79 13.73
CA GLY A 67 10.36 -20.99 13.51
C GLY A 67 10.11 -19.65 12.81
N PHE A 68 8.92 -19.09 12.93
CA PHE A 68 8.55 -17.82 12.31
C PHE A 68 8.78 -16.66 13.28
N GLY A 69 9.49 -15.63 12.82
CA GLY A 69 9.67 -14.39 13.58
C GLY A 69 8.57 -13.36 13.29
N PRO A 70 8.19 -12.51 14.26
CA PRO A 70 7.26 -11.41 14.01
C PRO A 70 7.85 -10.40 13.03
N ILE A 71 6.97 -9.64 12.36
CA ILE A 71 7.31 -8.52 11.48
C ILE A 71 6.68 -7.25 12.08
N ASP A 72 7.49 -6.23 12.31
CA ASP A 72 7.11 -4.97 12.96
C ASP A 72 6.73 -3.87 11.97
N MET A 73 7.26 -3.97 10.76
CA MET A 73 7.03 -2.98 9.71
C MET A 73 6.92 -3.67 8.35
N VAL A 74 5.95 -3.24 7.54
CA VAL A 74 5.74 -3.70 6.17
C VAL A 74 5.75 -2.49 5.26
N VAL A 75 6.70 -2.44 4.34
CA VAL A 75 6.89 -1.34 3.38
C VAL A 75 6.70 -1.91 1.99
N VAL A 76 5.54 -1.68 1.42
CA VAL A 76 5.13 -2.31 0.16
C VAL A 76 4.47 -1.29 -0.73
N SER A 77 4.98 -1.10 -1.94
CA SER A 77 4.27 -0.35 -2.98
C SER A 77 3.69 -1.31 -4.00
N LEU A 78 2.46 -1.04 -4.42
CA LEU A 78 1.78 -1.82 -5.44
C LEU A 78 2.45 -1.59 -6.80
N TYR A 79 2.37 -2.58 -7.69
CA TYR A 79 2.80 -2.38 -9.07
C TYR A 79 1.99 -1.24 -9.71
N PRO A 80 2.58 -0.39 -10.56
CA PRO A 80 1.89 0.77 -11.13
C PRO A 80 0.91 0.36 -12.23
N PHE A 81 -0.20 -0.26 -11.82
CA PHE A 81 -1.25 -0.75 -12.72
C PHE A 81 -1.82 0.37 -13.58
N SER A 82 -2.10 1.55 -12.98
CA SER A 82 -2.57 2.73 -13.71
C SER A 82 -1.57 3.21 -14.78
N GLU A 83 -0.26 3.11 -14.53
CA GLU A 83 0.76 3.45 -15.53
C GLU A 83 0.83 2.39 -16.64
N THR A 84 0.67 1.11 -16.29
CA THR A 84 0.61 0.02 -17.26
C THR A 84 -0.57 0.22 -18.22
N LEU A 85 -1.75 0.58 -17.69
CA LEU A 85 -2.91 0.97 -18.49
C LEU A 85 -2.63 2.19 -19.37
N ALA A 86 -2.04 3.23 -18.81
CA ALA A 86 -1.72 4.46 -19.54
C ALA A 86 -0.68 4.26 -20.65
N SER A 87 0.16 3.23 -20.56
CA SER A 87 1.15 2.90 -21.60
C SER A 87 0.55 2.28 -22.86
N GLY A 88 -0.72 1.85 -22.81
CA GLY A 88 -1.37 1.15 -23.93
C GLY A 88 -0.95 -0.31 -24.06
N ALA A 89 -0.49 -0.92 -22.97
CA ALA A 89 -0.16 -2.34 -22.91
C ALA A 89 -1.33 -3.23 -23.34
N ASP A 90 -1.02 -4.39 -23.92
CA ASP A 90 -2.04 -5.37 -24.31
C ASP A 90 -2.72 -6.03 -23.10
N HIS A 91 -3.81 -6.76 -23.36
CA HIS A 91 -4.62 -7.36 -22.31
C HIS A 91 -3.82 -8.31 -21.42
N ASP A 92 -3.04 -9.20 -22.02
CA ASP A 92 -2.26 -10.21 -21.30
C ASP A 92 -1.23 -9.54 -20.39
N THR A 93 -0.57 -8.48 -20.86
CA THR A 93 0.37 -7.69 -20.08
C THR A 93 -0.32 -6.98 -18.92
N VAL A 94 -1.51 -6.39 -19.12
CA VAL A 94 -2.25 -5.73 -18.04
C VAL A 94 -2.68 -6.74 -16.97
N VAL A 95 -3.18 -7.90 -17.38
CA VAL A 95 -3.60 -8.97 -16.46
C VAL A 95 -2.43 -9.54 -15.68
N GLU A 96 -1.27 -9.73 -16.30
CA GLU A 96 -0.05 -10.20 -15.61
C GLU A 96 0.43 -9.22 -14.54
N ASN A 97 0.19 -7.91 -14.72
CA ASN A 97 0.57 -6.86 -13.79
C ASN A 97 -0.46 -6.62 -12.67
N ILE A 98 -1.50 -7.45 -12.56
CA ILE A 98 -2.40 -7.43 -11.39
C ILE A 98 -1.67 -8.08 -10.20
N ASP A 99 -1.34 -7.26 -9.20
CA ASP A 99 -0.61 -7.65 -8.01
C ASP A 99 -1.53 -8.34 -7.01
N ILE A 100 -1.16 -9.56 -6.62
CA ILE A 100 -1.86 -10.34 -5.59
C ILE A 100 -1.14 -10.23 -4.24
N GLY A 101 0.20 -10.28 -4.26
CA GLY A 101 1.02 -10.33 -3.04
C GLY A 101 1.01 -9.00 -2.31
N GLY A 102 1.16 -7.89 -3.04
CA GLY A 102 1.19 -6.53 -2.49
C GLY A 102 -0.07 -6.20 -1.69
N PRO A 103 -1.28 -6.26 -2.28
CA PRO A 103 -2.52 -5.99 -1.56
C PRO A 103 -2.72 -6.92 -0.36
N THR A 104 -2.36 -8.21 -0.49
CA THR A 104 -2.49 -9.17 0.61
C THR A 104 -1.60 -8.81 1.81
N MET A 105 -0.33 -8.45 1.58
CA MET A 105 0.58 -8.02 2.64
C MET A 105 0.13 -6.69 3.27
N ILE A 106 -0.28 -5.72 2.46
CA ILE A 106 -0.75 -4.41 2.93
C ILE A 106 -1.96 -4.58 3.83
N ARG A 107 -2.97 -5.36 3.39
CA ARG A 107 -4.18 -5.64 4.18
C ARG A 107 -3.86 -6.38 5.47
N ALA A 108 -2.95 -7.35 5.42
CA ALA A 108 -2.51 -8.09 6.61
C ALA A 108 -1.85 -7.17 7.65
N ALA A 109 -0.94 -6.30 7.21
CA ALA A 109 -0.25 -5.36 8.09
C ALA A 109 -1.20 -4.30 8.65
N ALA A 110 -2.08 -3.74 7.81
CA ALA A 110 -3.08 -2.76 8.23
C ALA A 110 -4.08 -3.35 9.24
N LYS A 111 -4.53 -4.60 9.02
CA LYS A 111 -5.38 -5.33 9.98
C LYS A 111 -4.71 -5.44 11.35
N ASN A 112 -3.42 -5.74 11.39
CA ASN A 112 -2.67 -5.89 12.64
C ASN A 112 -1.96 -4.61 13.08
N SER A 113 -2.56 -3.44 12.84
CA SER A 113 -1.96 -2.12 13.15
C SER A 113 -1.74 -1.86 14.64
N GLU A 114 -2.28 -2.70 15.52
CA GLU A 114 -1.89 -2.70 16.93
C GLU A 114 -0.40 -3.00 17.11
N HIS A 115 0.17 -3.83 16.23
CA HIS A 115 1.55 -4.33 16.34
C HIS A 115 2.43 -3.99 15.13
N VAL A 116 1.85 -3.75 13.96
CA VAL A 116 2.58 -3.61 12.69
C VAL A 116 2.40 -2.21 12.10
N THR A 117 3.51 -1.59 11.69
CA THR A 117 3.48 -0.34 10.93
C THR A 117 3.47 -0.66 9.43
N VAL A 118 2.46 -0.17 8.69
CA VAL A 118 2.37 -0.36 7.24
C VAL A 118 2.69 0.94 6.51
N LEU A 119 3.50 0.90 5.46
CA LEU A 119 3.78 2.02 4.57
C LEU A 119 3.56 1.59 3.13
N VAL A 120 2.82 2.40 2.37
CA VAL A 120 2.41 2.13 0.99
C VAL A 120 2.98 3.11 -0.02
N SER A 121 3.62 4.20 0.42
CA SER A 121 4.14 5.23 -0.47
C SER A 121 5.37 5.95 0.10
N PRO A 122 6.32 6.40 -0.75
CA PRO A 122 7.51 7.13 -0.31
C PRO A 122 7.25 8.40 0.49
N HIS A 123 6.11 9.08 0.27
CA HIS A 123 5.79 10.31 1.00
C HIS A 123 5.64 10.08 2.52
N GLN A 124 5.46 8.83 2.96
CA GLN A 124 5.31 8.46 4.36
C GLN A 124 6.66 8.26 5.07
N TYR A 125 7.76 8.10 4.34
CA TYR A 125 9.06 7.67 4.87
C TYR A 125 9.64 8.67 5.88
N ASP A 126 9.68 9.95 5.53
CA ASP A 126 10.31 10.98 6.36
C ASP A 126 9.59 11.17 7.69
N ALA A 127 8.25 11.20 7.67
CA ALA A 127 7.45 11.32 8.89
C ALA A 127 7.69 10.13 9.83
N VAL A 128 7.69 8.91 9.29
CA VAL A 128 7.92 7.68 10.06
C VAL A 128 9.34 7.62 10.62
N LEU A 129 10.37 7.97 9.84
CA LEU A 129 11.75 8.03 10.34
C LEU A 129 11.92 9.10 11.41
N THR A 130 11.30 10.26 11.23
CA THR A 130 11.36 11.36 12.20
C THR A 130 10.74 10.93 13.53
N GLU A 131 9.57 10.31 13.49
CA GLU A 131 8.91 9.77 14.68
C GLU A 131 9.76 8.68 15.33
N LEU A 132 10.29 7.74 14.55
CA LEU A 132 11.13 6.65 15.06
C LEU A 132 12.42 7.17 15.73
N ARG A 133 13.07 8.18 15.14
CA ARG A 133 14.28 8.79 15.73
C ARG A 133 13.97 9.53 17.03
N THR A 134 12.83 10.21 17.09
CA THR A 134 12.42 11.02 18.23
C THR A 134 11.95 10.16 19.40
N ASN A 135 11.07 9.18 19.12
CA ASN A 135 10.36 8.43 20.14
C ASN A 135 10.92 7.01 20.35
N ARG A 136 11.88 6.57 19.52
CA ARG A 136 12.39 5.19 19.46
C ARG A 136 11.33 4.13 19.13
N ALA A 137 10.11 4.55 18.81
CA ALA A 137 8.97 3.72 18.45
C ALA A 137 7.99 4.53 17.59
N ILE A 138 7.16 3.83 16.83
CA ILE A 138 6.00 4.42 16.15
C ILE A 138 4.82 4.35 17.11
N SER A 139 4.07 5.44 17.24
CA SER A 139 2.89 5.51 18.10
C SER A 139 1.72 4.67 17.56
N ALA A 140 0.81 4.26 18.44
CA ALA A 140 -0.41 3.57 18.03
C ALA A 140 -1.31 4.46 17.14
N GLU A 141 -1.29 5.77 17.37
CA GLU A 141 -2.00 6.75 16.54
C GLU A 141 -1.46 6.76 15.11
N THR A 142 -0.13 6.87 14.93
CA THR A 142 0.48 6.79 13.60
C THR A 142 0.18 5.46 12.91
N ARG A 143 0.28 4.32 13.63
CA ARG A 143 -0.04 3.02 13.02
C ARG A 143 -1.49 2.94 12.55
N ARG A 144 -2.46 3.44 13.32
CA ARG A 144 -3.87 3.48 12.92
C ARG A 144 -4.11 4.37 11.70
N ARG A 145 -3.49 5.55 11.68
CA ARG A 145 -3.56 6.46 10.52
C ARG A 145 -3.01 5.79 9.26
N LEU A 146 -1.81 5.22 9.34
CA LEU A 146 -1.17 4.52 8.23
C LEU A 146 -1.97 3.30 7.76
N ALA A 147 -2.62 2.58 8.67
CA ALA A 147 -3.50 1.46 8.32
C ALA A 147 -4.75 1.91 7.55
N ALA A 148 -5.34 3.04 7.93
CA ALA A 148 -6.47 3.63 7.19
C ALA A 148 -6.04 4.06 5.77
N GLU A 149 -4.89 4.72 5.65
CA GLU A 149 -4.29 5.10 4.37
C GLU A 149 -3.97 3.87 3.51
N ALA A 150 -3.45 2.81 4.11
CA ALA A 150 -3.14 1.55 3.44
C ALA A 150 -4.38 0.85 2.86
N PHE A 151 -5.48 0.78 3.63
CA PHE A 151 -6.75 0.23 3.11
C PHE A 151 -7.34 1.11 2.00
N ALA A 152 -7.27 2.44 2.13
CA ALA A 152 -7.71 3.35 1.07
C ALA A 152 -6.88 3.19 -0.21
N HIS A 153 -5.57 2.98 -0.07
CA HIS A 153 -4.67 2.73 -1.20
C HIS A 153 -5.03 1.43 -1.94
N VAL A 154 -5.28 0.34 -1.20
CA VAL A 154 -5.72 -0.94 -1.80
C VAL A 154 -7.11 -0.81 -2.43
N ALA A 155 -8.04 -0.09 -1.80
CA ALA A 155 -9.37 0.13 -2.38
C ALA A 155 -9.31 0.90 -3.71
N ALA A 156 -8.43 1.90 -3.82
CA ALA A 156 -8.23 2.63 -5.07
C ALA A 156 -7.60 1.74 -6.16
N TYR A 157 -6.68 0.85 -5.77
CA TYR A 157 -6.09 -0.14 -6.68
C TYR A 157 -7.16 -1.12 -7.21
N ASP A 158 -7.95 -1.72 -6.32
CA ASP A 158 -8.99 -2.68 -6.68
C ASP A 158 -10.08 -2.03 -7.56
N ALA A 159 -10.42 -0.76 -7.31
CA ALA A 159 -11.35 -0.01 -8.16
C ALA A 159 -10.81 0.15 -9.60
N ALA A 160 -9.52 0.44 -9.78
CA ALA A 160 -8.91 0.52 -11.11
C ALA A 160 -8.89 -0.82 -11.83
N VAL A 161 -8.56 -1.91 -11.12
CA VAL A 161 -8.58 -3.27 -11.67
C VAL A 161 -10.00 -3.66 -12.08
N ALA A 162 -11.00 -3.40 -11.23
CA ALA A 162 -12.41 -3.67 -11.51
C ALA A 162 -12.91 -2.89 -12.73
N ASP A 163 -12.58 -1.61 -12.84
CA ASP A 163 -12.97 -0.80 -14.01
C ASP A 163 -12.32 -1.32 -15.29
N TYR A 164 -11.03 -1.67 -15.26
CA TYR A 164 -10.35 -2.27 -16.41
C TYR A 164 -11.00 -3.58 -16.85
N LEU A 165 -11.19 -4.54 -15.93
CA LEU A 165 -11.79 -5.84 -16.26
C LEU A 165 -13.22 -5.70 -16.79
N ARG A 166 -13.98 -4.71 -16.30
CA ARG A 166 -15.31 -4.38 -16.82
C ARG A 166 -15.27 -4.00 -18.30
N THR A 167 -14.26 -3.26 -18.76
CA THR A 167 -14.14 -2.90 -20.20
C THR A 167 -13.95 -4.11 -21.11
N GLN A 168 -13.56 -5.27 -20.57
CA GLN A 168 -13.37 -6.51 -21.31
C GLN A 168 -14.68 -7.30 -21.51
N VAL A 169 -15.75 -6.93 -20.80
CA VAL A 169 -17.06 -7.56 -20.90
C VAL A 169 -17.97 -6.70 -21.79
N ARG A 170 -18.46 -7.28 -22.89
CA ARG A 170 -19.45 -6.59 -23.76
C ARG A 170 -20.82 -6.65 -23.09
N THR A 171 -21.30 -5.51 -22.59
CA THR A 171 -22.62 -5.36 -22.01
C THR A 171 -23.16 -3.96 -22.28
N ASP A 172 -24.46 -3.86 -22.55
CA ASP A 172 -25.17 -2.57 -22.69
C ASP A 172 -25.73 -2.07 -21.35
N SER A 173 -25.59 -2.87 -20.29
CA SER A 173 -26.09 -2.52 -18.95
C SER A 173 -25.03 -1.80 -18.12
N MET A 174 -25.48 -0.86 -17.28
CA MET A 174 -24.65 -0.27 -16.24
C MET A 174 -24.19 -1.35 -15.24
N PRO A 175 -23.03 -1.18 -14.59
CA PRO A 175 -22.52 -2.18 -13.65
C PRO A 175 -23.43 -2.30 -12.43
N ALA A 176 -23.58 -3.53 -11.92
CA ALA A 176 -24.34 -3.79 -10.70
C ALA A 176 -23.67 -3.16 -9.46
N GLU A 177 -22.35 -3.08 -9.46
CA GLU A 177 -21.54 -2.42 -8.44
C GLU A 177 -20.65 -1.38 -9.10
N TYR A 178 -20.69 -0.15 -8.58
CA TYR A 178 -19.85 0.95 -9.04
C TYR A 178 -18.94 1.41 -7.91
N SER A 179 -17.64 1.25 -8.10
CA SER A 179 -16.62 1.66 -7.13
C SER A 179 -15.71 2.70 -7.77
N THR A 180 -15.43 3.76 -7.03
CA THR A 180 -14.42 4.75 -7.38
C THR A 180 -13.49 4.93 -6.19
N GLY A 181 -12.20 5.09 -6.48
CA GLY A 181 -11.16 5.35 -5.51
C GLY A 181 -10.14 6.27 -6.13
N GLY A 182 -9.32 6.92 -5.30
CA GLY A 182 -8.51 8.01 -5.80
C GLY A 182 -7.53 8.58 -4.79
N ILE A 183 -6.55 9.30 -5.30
CA ILE A 183 -5.57 10.02 -4.48
C ILE A 183 -5.98 11.48 -4.34
N ARG A 184 -5.75 12.04 -3.16
CA ARG A 184 -5.89 13.49 -2.96
C ARG A 184 -4.76 14.20 -3.71
N LEU A 185 -5.10 15.06 -4.65
CA LEU A 185 -4.14 15.89 -5.37
C LEU A 185 -3.84 17.17 -4.59
N HIS A 186 -4.89 17.86 -4.14
CA HIS A 186 -4.77 19.12 -3.44
C HIS A 186 -5.80 19.23 -2.33
N GLU A 187 -5.37 19.77 -1.20
CA GLU A 187 -6.29 20.33 -0.22
C GLU A 187 -6.65 21.75 -0.66
N LEU A 188 -7.95 22.06 -0.70
CA LEU A 188 -8.45 23.36 -1.13
C LEU A 188 -8.54 24.29 0.08
N ARG A 189 -8.48 25.59 -0.18
CA ARG A 189 -8.62 26.61 0.87
C ARG A 189 -9.96 26.50 1.62
N TYR A 190 -11.01 26.15 0.89
CA TYR A 190 -12.35 25.84 1.40
C TYR A 190 -13.12 25.04 0.32
N GLY A 191 -14.28 24.50 0.70
CA GLY A 191 -15.22 23.86 -0.22
C GLY A 191 -16.00 24.89 -1.04
N GLU A 192 -17.33 24.83 -0.98
CA GLU A 192 -18.16 25.83 -1.65
C GLU A 192 -18.20 27.16 -0.87
N ASN A 193 -18.14 27.09 0.46
CA ASN A 193 -18.16 28.24 1.36
C ASN A 193 -16.95 28.23 2.32
N PRO A 194 -16.49 29.40 2.84
CA PRO A 194 -15.27 29.49 3.66
C PRO A 194 -15.22 28.64 4.93
N HIS A 195 -16.37 28.22 5.47
CA HIS A 195 -16.44 27.39 6.68
C HIS A 195 -16.43 25.89 6.38
N GLN A 196 -16.38 25.49 5.11
CA GLN A 196 -16.40 24.11 4.65
C GLN A 196 -14.99 23.68 4.22
N HIS A 197 -14.59 22.45 4.55
CA HIS A 197 -13.36 21.86 4.02
C HIS A 197 -13.58 21.38 2.57
N GLY A 198 -12.53 21.45 1.75
CA GLY A 198 -12.56 21.00 0.37
C GLY A 198 -11.24 20.34 -0.02
N ALA A 199 -11.30 19.36 -0.92
CA ALA A 199 -10.13 18.72 -1.49
C ALA A 199 -10.44 18.24 -2.92
N LEU A 200 -9.42 18.28 -3.78
CA LEU A 200 -9.47 17.73 -5.12
C LEU A 200 -8.83 16.34 -5.12
N TYR A 201 -9.54 15.37 -5.67
CA TYR A 201 -9.08 13.99 -5.83
C TYR A 201 -8.99 13.62 -7.31
N ALA A 202 -8.01 12.78 -7.64
CA ALA A 202 -7.95 12.09 -8.92
C ALA A 202 -8.60 10.70 -8.77
N ASN A 203 -9.47 10.32 -9.70
CA ASN A 203 -9.89 8.93 -9.81
C ASN A 203 -8.70 8.04 -10.16
N ALA A 204 -8.73 6.79 -9.73
CA ALA A 204 -7.76 5.79 -10.13
C ALA A 204 -7.83 5.53 -11.64
N GLY A 205 -6.67 5.33 -12.28
CA GLY A 205 -6.54 5.18 -13.73
C GLY A 205 -5.69 6.28 -14.38
N PRO A 206 -5.69 6.38 -15.72
CA PRO A 206 -4.87 7.35 -16.45
C PRO A 206 -5.24 8.80 -16.10
N PRO A 207 -4.25 9.72 -16.01
CA PRO A 207 -4.51 11.12 -15.72
C PRO A 207 -5.30 11.79 -16.85
N GLY A 208 -6.29 12.61 -16.48
CA GLY A 208 -7.11 13.34 -17.44
C GLY A 208 -8.14 14.25 -16.78
N GLY A 209 -8.87 15.00 -17.62
CA GLY A 209 -9.93 15.91 -17.18
C GLY A 209 -9.44 17.12 -16.38
N LEU A 210 -10.38 17.84 -15.75
CA LEU A 210 -10.09 19.06 -15.00
C LEU A 210 -9.17 18.81 -13.79
N ALA A 211 -9.26 17.63 -13.17
CA ALA A 211 -8.44 17.29 -12.00
C ALA A 211 -6.93 17.29 -12.29
N HIS A 212 -6.53 17.04 -13.54
CA HIS A 212 -5.12 17.01 -13.97
C HIS A 212 -4.75 18.22 -14.84
N ALA A 213 -5.58 19.26 -14.87
CA ALA A 213 -5.29 20.45 -15.66
C ALA A 213 -4.03 21.16 -15.13
N ARG A 214 -3.12 21.53 -16.05
CA ARG A 214 -1.93 22.31 -15.70
C ARG A 214 -2.32 23.77 -15.50
N LEU A 215 -2.17 24.28 -14.27
CA LEU A 215 -2.29 25.71 -13.98
C LEU A 215 -1.08 26.45 -14.57
N LEU A 216 -1.31 27.33 -15.56
CA LEU A 216 -0.23 28.08 -16.23
C LEU A 216 0.10 29.39 -15.52
N GLN A 217 -0.89 29.98 -14.84
CA GLN A 217 -0.79 31.25 -14.14
C GLN A 217 -1.87 31.31 -13.06
N GLY A 218 -1.58 31.92 -11.92
CA GLY A 218 -2.47 32.05 -10.76
C GLY A 218 -1.69 32.36 -9.49
#